data_AF-A0A9J6GUU3-F1
#
_entry.id   AF-A0A9J6GUU3-F1
#
_cell.length_a   1.000
_cell.length_b   1.000
_cell.length_c   1.000
_cell.angle_alpha   90.00
_cell.angle_beta   90.00
_cell.angle_gamma   90.00
#
_symmetry.space_group_name_H-M   'P 1'
#
loop_
_entity.id
_entity.type
_entity.pdbx_description
1 polymer ?
#
loop_
_entity_poly.entity_id
_entity_poly.type
_entity_poly.pdbx_seq_one_letter_code
_entity_poly.pdbx_strand_id
1 'polypeptide(L)'
;MAIALALLDPQHKAIYSDSTAATRAFARGVVDAKVSKLLEDRHISNHSIVWFPAHMGDLGGGQRNFNESAHEAARGLISRAPSQPPPSPQRAFKDQLQTYNELTKHFYLNRREFALPHKGFNRAQSVTLRMLQTDSYANPWRMSHIDSGYDGTATC
;
A
#
# COMPACT_ATOMS: atom_id res chain seq x y z
N MET A 1 11.98 -4.39 14.81
CA MET A 1 12.59 -3.40 15.73
C MET A 1 11.58 -2.81 16.71
N ALA A 2 10.50 -2.16 16.27
CA ALA A 2 9.54 -1.52 17.19
C ALA A 2 8.93 -2.47 18.23
N ILE A 3 8.45 -3.66 17.81
CA ILE A 3 7.95 -4.69 18.74
C ILE A 3 9.02 -5.09 19.77
N ALA A 4 10.28 -5.22 19.35
CA ALA A 4 11.38 -5.58 20.26
C ALA A 4 11.64 -4.52 21.32
N LEU A 5 11.57 -3.23 20.96
CA LEU A 5 11.69 -2.14 21.93
C LEU A 5 10.52 -2.14 22.91
N ALA A 6 9.31 -2.41 22.45
CA ALA A 6 8.14 -2.52 23.31
C ALA A 6 8.25 -3.72 24.29
N LEU A 7 8.86 -4.84 23.87
CA LEU A 7 9.12 -5.99 24.75
C LEU A 7 10.10 -5.68 25.90
N LEU A 8 10.92 -4.64 25.77
CA LEU A 8 11.86 -4.23 26.81
C LEU A 8 11.21 -3.37 27.89
N ASP A 9 9.97 -2.92 27.68
CA ASP A 9 9.23 -2.13 28.66
C ASP A 9 8.35 -3.05 29.53
N PRO A 10 8.72 -3.28 30.80
CA PRO A 10 7.97 -4.20 31.66
C PRO A 10 6.59 -3.66 32.07
N GLN A 11 6.30 -2.37 31.86
CA GLN A 11 5.03 -1.77 32.28
C GLN A 11 3.85 -2.15 31.37
N HIS A 12 4.12 -2.51 30.11
CA HIS A 12 3.09 -2.73 29.11
C HIS A 12 2.99 -4.19 28.67
N LYS A 13 1.94 -4.90 29.09
CA LYS A 13 1.75 -6.33 28.76
C LYS A 13 1.16 -6.60 27.38
N ALA A 14 0.63 -5.59 26.70
CA ALA A 14 -0.02 -5.73 25.40
C ALA A 14 0.63 -4.79 24.38
N ILE A 15 1.11 -5.38 23.28
CA ILE A 15 1.79 -4.67 22.19
C ILE A 15 0.91 -4.80 20.95
N TYR A 16 0.41 -3.67 20.46
CA TYR A 16 -0.37 -3.61 19.23
C TYR A 16 0.54 -3.25 18.05
N SER A 17 0.41 -3.97 16.93
CA SER A 17 1.17 -3.69 15.71
C SER A 17 0.29 -3.84 14.46
N ASP A 18 0.45 -2.92 13.51
CA ASP A 18 -0.15 -3.01 12.17
C ASP A 18 0.52 -3.98 11.21
N SER A 19 1.78 -4.35 11.48
CA SER A 19 2.54 -5.22 10.61
C SER A 19 2.20 -6.70 10.89
N THR A 20 1.27 -7.26 10.10
CA THR A 20 0.96 -8.71 10.13
C THR A 20 2.21 -9.57 9.97
N ALA A 21 3.15 -9.15 9.12
CA ALA A 21 4.41 -9.83 8.89
C ALA A 21 5.27 -9.85 10.16
N ALA A 22 5.38 -8.72 10.86
CA ALA A 22 6.15 -8.63 12.10
C ALA A 22 5.49 -9.47 13.22
N THR A 23 4.18 -9.36 13.42
CA THR A 23 3.46 -10.17 14.43
C THR A 23 3.67 -11.67 14.20
N ARG A 24 3.58 -12.13 12.94
CA ARG A 24 3.81 -13.54 12.58
C ARG A 24 5.27 -13.96 12.78
N ALA A 25 6.22 -13.09 12.46
CA ALA A 25 7.64 -13.36 12.62
C ALA A 25 7.99 -13.58 14.10
N PHE A 26 7.50 -12.70 14.99
CA PHE A 26 7.64 -12.87 16.44
C PHE A 26 6.93 -14.11 16.97
N ALA A 27 5.70 -14.40 16.50
CA ALA A 27 4.99 -15.61 16.89
C ALA A 27 5.72 -16.90 16.51
N ARG A 28 6.52 -16.88 15.44
CA ARG A 28 7.34 -18.01 14.98
C ARG A 28 8.74 -18.02 15.61
N GLY A 29 9.12 -17.01 16.38
CA GLY A 29 10.48 -16.85 16.91
C GLY A 29 11.53 -16.52 15.83
N VAL A 30 11.12 -16.12 14.63
CA VAL A 30 12.03 -15.78 13.53
C VAL A 30 12.16 -14.26 13.46
N VAL A 31 13.26 -13.73 14.00
CA VAL A 31 13.53 -12.28 14.03
C VAL A 31 14.87 -11.96 13.38
N ASP A 32 15.01 -10.72 12.89
CA ASP A 32 16.27 -10.22 12.32
C ASP A 32 17.41 -10.27 13.34
N ALA A 33 18.65 -10.44 12.87
CA ALA A 33 19.84 -10.59 13.74
C ALA A 33 20.03 -9.39 14.68
N LYS A 34 19.70 -8.17 14.22
CA LYS A 34 19.73 -6.96 15.06
C LYS A 34 18.71 -7.02 16.21
N VAL A 35 17.54 -7.61 15.95
CA VAL A 35 16.49 -7.77 16.96
C VAL A 35 16.88 -8.86 17.96
N SER A 36 17.42 -9.98 17.49
CA SER A 36 17.98 -11.02 18.38
C SER A 36 19.00 -10.40 19.33
N LYS A 37 20.01 -9.71 18.79
CA LYS A 37 21.06 -9.06 19.57
C LYS A 37 20.56 -8.01 20.56
N LEU A 38 19.45 -7.35 20.24
CA LEU A 38 18.84 -6.36 21.14
C LEU A 38 18.13 -7.03 22.34
N LEU A 39 17.54 -8.20 22.10
CA LEU A 39 16.79 -8.98 23.10
C LEU A 39 17.71 -9.93 23.89
N GLU A 40 18.88 -10.26 23.35
CA GLU A 40 19.94 -11.01 24.04
C GLU A 40 20.30 -10.34 25.37
N ASP A 41 20.48 -11.16 26.41
CA ASP A 41 20.82 -10.78 27.78
C ASP A 41 19.85 -9.81 28.48
N ARG A 42 18.61 -9.67 27.98
CA ARG A 42 17.54 -8.88 28.61
C ARG A 42 16.46 -9.77 29.19
N HIS A 43 16.00 -9.41 30.39
CA HIS A 43 14.83 -10.06 30.98
C HIS A 43 13.55 -9.49 30.35
N ILE A 44 12.86 -10.32 29.57
CA ILE A 44 11.61 -9.96 28.90
C ILE A 44 10.46 -10.58 29.70
N SER A 45 9.55 -9.74 30.19
CA SER A 45 8.33 -10.20 30.86
C SER A 45 7.34 -10.80 29.86
N ASN A 46 6.29 -11.45 30.34
CA ASN A 46 5.26 -12.01 29.45
C ASN A 46 4.45 -10.89 28.78
N HIS A 47 4.57 -10.79 27.46
CA HIS A 47 3.84 -9.85 26.61
C HIS A 47 2.90 -10.58 25.65
N SER A 48 1.78 -9.94 25.34
CA SER A 48 0.87 -10.33 24.26
C SER A 48 1.07 -9.40 23.07
N ILE A 49 1.35 -9.98 21.89
CA ILE A 49 1.48 -9.22 20.65
C ILE A 49 0.18 -9.40 19.85
N VAL A 50 -0.56 -8.32 19.68
CA VAL A 50 -1.86 -8.32 19.00
C VAL A 50 -1.72 -7.57 17.68
N TRP A 51 -2.17 -8.20 16.60
CA TRP A 51 -2.26 -7.51 15.32
C TRP A 51 -3.46 -6.56 15.33
N PHE A 52 -3.23 -5.31 14.91
CA PHE A 52 -4.26 -4.28 14.84
C PHE A 52 -4.19 -3.55 13.50
N PRO A 53 -5.27 -3.48 12.70
CA PRO A 53 -5.21 -2.90 11.36
C PRO A 53 -4.75 -1.43 11.36
N ALA A 54 -3.90 -1.08 10.38
CA ALA A 54 -3.53 0.30 10.10
C ALA A 54 -4.71 1.06 9.47
N HIS A 55 -4.71 2.38 9.62
CA HIS A 55 -5.57 3.31 8.86
C HIS A 55 -7.07 3.06 9.00
N MET A 56 -7.50 2.50 10.14
CA MET A 56 -8.92 2.37 10.48
C MET A 56 -9.62 3.71 10.75
N GLY A 57 -8.89 4.84 10.76
CA GLY A 57 -9.44 6.14 11.11
C GLY A 57 -9.99 6.15 12.53
N ASP A 58 -11.18 6.70 12.71
CA ASP A 58 -11.86 6.76 14.00
C ASP A 58 -12.51 5.41 14.33
N LEU A 59 -12.19 4.82 15.48
CA LEU A 59 -12.67 3.48 15.87
C LEU A 59 -14.13 3.48 16.39
N GLY A 60 -14.91 4.50 16.03
CA GLY A 60 -16.18 4.82 16.66
C GLY A 60 -16.00 5.45 18.04
N GLY A 61 -16.87 6.39 18.40
CA GLY A 61 -16.83 7.05 19.71
C GLY A 61 -15.82 8.21 19.85
N GLY A 62 -15.28 8.74 18.75
CA GLY A 62 -14.37 9.90 18.75
C GLY A 62 -12.98 9.61 19.32
N GLN A 63 -12.66 8.33 19.56
CA GLN A 63 -11.32 7.92 19.97
C GLN A 63 -10.47 7.66 18.72
N ARG A 64 -9.50 8.56 18.54
CA ARG A 64 -8.47 8.43 17.51
C ARG A 64 -7.69 7.14 17.72
N ASN A 65 -7.46 6.41 16.64
CA ASN A 65 -6.66 5.20 16.64
C ASN A 65 -5.22 5.49 17.11
N PHE A 66 -4.85 5.01 18.31
CA PHE A 66 -3.51 5.20 18.86
C PHE A 66 -2.39 4.55 18.02
N ASN A 67 -2.74 3.59 17.15
CA ASN A 67 -1.80 3.02 16.19
C ASN A 67 -1.38 4.06 15.13
N GLU A 68 -2.29 4.95 14.73
CA GLU A 68 -1.94 6.08 13.85
C GLU A 68 -1.02 7.07 14.55
N SER A 69 -1.29 7.38 15.81
CA SER A 69 -0.41 8.23 16.62
C SER A 69 0.99 7.63 16.77
N ALA A 70 1.09 6.31 16.99
CA ALA A 70 2.36 5.61 17.06
C ALA A 70 3.11 5.64 15.71
N HIS A 71 2.38 5.45 14.60
CA HIS A 71 2.93 5.55 13.25
C HIS A 71 3.44 6.96 12.93
N GLU A 72 2.69 8.00 13.29
CA GLU A 72 3.09 9.40 13.14
C GLU A 72 4.33 9.72 13.97
N ALA A 73 4.37 9.30 15.24
CA ALA A 73 5.53 9.48 16.11
C ALA A 73 6.77 8.77 15.56
N ALA A 74 6.62 7.54 15.10
CA ALA A 74 7.71 6.79 14.46
C ALA A 74 8.22 7.49 13.19
N ARG A 75 7.33 8.06 12.37
CA ARG A 75 7.71 8.87 11.21
C ARG A 75 8.48 10.13 11.63
N GLY A 76 8.02 10.82 12.66
CA GLY A 76 8.69 12.01 13.19
C GLY A 76 10.12 11.75 13.70
N LEU A 77 10.38 10.55 14.24
CA LEU A 77 11.70 10.17 14.74
C LEU A 77 12.70 9.80 13.63
N ILE A 78 12.22 9.22 12.52
CA ILE A 78 13.09 8.87 11.37
C ILE A 78 13.61 10.14 10.67
N SER A 79 12.87 11.24 10.69
CA SER A 79 13.18 12.48 9.99
C SER A 79 14.23 13.38 10.67
N ARG A 80 14.92 12.93 11.72
CA ARG A 80 15.85 13.75 12.54
C ARG A 80 17.34 13.54 12.24
N ALA A 81 17.72 13.14 11.03
CA ALA A 81 19.11 13.33 10.60
C ALA A 81 19.35 14.84 10.34
N PRO A 82 20.45 15.45 10.82
CA PRO A 82 20.82 16.80 10.40
C PRO A 82 20.92 16.80 8.87
N SER A 83 20.52 17.90 8.22
CA SER A 83 20.58 18.02 6.77
C SER A 83 22.01 17.82 6.29
N GLN A 84 22.35 16.60 5.90
CA GLN A 84 23.36 16.44 4.87
C GLN A 84 22.83 17.21 3.65
N PRO A 85 23.71 17.96 2.95
CA PRO A 85 23.31 18.66 1.72
C PRO A 85 22.54 17.66 0.87
N PRO A 86 21.38 18.07 0.32
CA PRO A 86 20.40 17.13 -0.20
C PRO A 86 21.13 16.15 -1.12
N PRO A 87 21.25 14.86 -0.76
CA PRO A 87 21.47 13.88 -1.81
C PRO A 87 20.31 14.10 -2.75
N SER A 88 20.61 14.22 -4.04
CA SER A 88 19.69 14.46 -5.14
C SER A 88 18.25 14.00 -4.85
N PRO A 89 17.21 14.70 -5.34
CA PRO A 89 15.78 14.56 -4.95
C PRO A 89 15.13 13.15 -5.10
N GLN A 90 15.92 12.11 -5.32
CA GLN A 90 15.56 10.73 -5.58
C GLN A 90 15.43 9.83 -4.33
N ARG A 91 15.72 10.30 -3.11
CA ARG A 91 15.73 9.43 -1.90
C ARG A 91 14.73 9.76 -0.79
N ALA A 92 13.65 10.46 -1.10
CA ALA A 92 12.56 10.72 -0.13
C ALA A 92 11.25 9.97 -0.46
N PHE A 93 11.28 8.96 -1.33
CA PHE A 93 10.14 8.08 -1.56
C PHE A 93 10.40 6.71 -0.92
N LYS A 94 9.56 6.37 0.05
CA LYS A 94 9.60 5.12 0.83
C LYS A 94 9.27 3.87 -0.01
N ASP A 95 8.83 4.06 -1.25
CA ASP A 95 8.70 3.04 -2.30
C ASP A 95 9.78 3.28 -3.35
N GLN A 96 11.03 2.94 -3.05
CA GLN A 96 12.01 2.83 -4.12
C GLN A 96 11.63 1.65 -4.99
N LEU A 97 11.32 1.93 -6.26
CA LEU A 97 11.10 0.93 -7.29
C LEU A 97 12.47 0.30 -7.58
N GLN A 98 12.80 -0.80 -6.92
CA GLN A 98 14.14 -1.39 -6.95
C GLN A 98 14.32 -2.36 -8.11
N THR A 99 13.24 -2.95 -8.60
CA THR A 99 13.28 -3.86 -9.74
C THR A 99 12.85 -3.18 -11.03
N TYR A 100 13.38 -3.66 -12.16
CA TYR A 100 12.93 -3.23 -13.49
C TYR A 100 11.41 -3.36 -13.66
N ASN A 101 10.81 -4.44 -13.12
CA ASN A 101 9.37 -4.69 -13.20
C ASN A 101 8.57 -3.63 -12.45
N GLU A 102 8.97 -3.31 -11.21
CA GLU A 102 8.36 -2.24 -10.40
C GLU A 102 8.44 -0.90 -11.11
N LEU A 103 9.63 -0.52 -11.59
CA LEU A 103 9.87 0.76 -12.25
C LEU A 103 8.94 0.92 -13.47
N THR A 104 8.89 -0.11 -14.31
CA THR A 104 8.08 -0.11 -15.53
C THR A 104 6.58 -0.09 -15.18
N LYS A 105 6.13 -0.88 -14.19
CA LYS A 105 4.73 -0.89 -13.75
C LYS A 105 4.29 0.43 -13.16
N HIS A 106 5.14 1.08 -12.36
CA HIS A 106 4.82 2.37 -11.77
C HIS A 106 4.56 3.43 -12.84
N PHE A 107 5.48 3.59 -13.80
CA PHE A 107 5.28 4.53 -14.90
C PHE A 107 4.11 4.13 -15.81
N TYR A 108 3.92 2.84 -16.06
CA TYR A 108 2.78 2.34 -16.83
C TYR A 108 1.45 2.66 -16.16
N LEU A 109 1.30 2.37 -14.86
CA LEU A 109 0.07 2.61 -14.09
C LEU A 109 -0.21 4.10 -13.89
N ASN A 110 0.82 4.92 -13.65
CA ASN A 110 0.65 6.37 -13.50
C ASN A 110 0.21 7.07 -14.78
N ARG A 111 0.52 6.49 -15.95
CA ARG A 111 0.04 7.00 -17.25
C ARG A 111 -1.38 6.56 -17.58
N ARG A 112 -2.04 5.78 -16.71
CA ARG A 112 -3.41 5.34 -16.94
C ARG A 112 -4.39 6.40 -16.50
N GLU A 113 -5.10 6.94 -17.47
CA GLU A 113 -6.26 7.79 -17.24
C GLU A 113 -7.49 6.97 -16.77
N PHE A 114 -7.62 5.74 -17.29
CA PHE A 114 -8.78 4.89 -17.01
C PHE A 114 -8.42 3.63 -16.20
N ALA A 115 -9.32 3.26 -15.29
CA ALA A 115 -9.19 2.10 -14.40
C ALA A 115 -9.12 0.76 -15.15
N LEU A 116 -8.59 -0.26 -14.48
CA LEU A 116 -8.59 -1.65 -14.95
C LEU A 116 -10.02 -2.19 -15.06
N PRO A 117 -10.31 -3.08 -16.04
CA PRO A 117 -11.51 -3.89 -16.01
C PRO A 117 -11.59 -4.70 -14.72
N HIS A 118 -12.80 -4.84 -14.17
CA HIS A 118 -13.05 -5.65 -12.99
C HIS A 118 -12.74 -7.13 -13.28
N LYS A 119 -12.25 -7.88 -12.29
CA LYS A 119 -11.83 -9.29 -12.45
C LYS A 119 -12.97 -10.23 -12.90
N GLY A 120 -14.21 -9.84 -12.63
CA GLY A 120 -15.40 -10.59 -13.06
C GLY A 120 -15.80 -10.39 -14.51
N PHE A 121 -15.15 -9.48 -15.25
CA PHE A 121 -15.44 -9.28 -16.67
C PHE A 121 -14.77 -10.35 -17.53
N ASN A 122 -15.53 -10.88 -18.48
CA ASN A 122 -14.93 -11.69 -19.53
C ASN A 122 -14.08 -10.79 -20.47
N ARG A 123 -13.29 -11.42 -21.35
CA ARG A 123 -12.41 -10.69 -22.26
C ARG A 123 -13.18 -9.71 -23.15
N ALA A 124 -14.33 -10.11 -23.70
CA ALA A 124 -15.13 -9.27 -24.57
C ALA A 124 -15.64 -8.01 -23.83
N GLN A 125 -16.20 -8.18 -22.63
CA GLN A 125 -16.65 -7.09 -21.77
C GLN A 125 -15.50 -6.13 -21.40
N SER A 126 -14.31 -6.67 -21.14
CA SER A 126 -13.12 -5.88 -20.84
C SER A 126 -12.69 -5.02 -22.04
N VAL A 127 -12.76 -5.57 -23.26
CA VAL A 127 -12.47 -4.83 -24.49
C VAL A 127 -13.55 -3.77 -24.75
N THR A 128 -14.83 -4.12 -24.60
CA THR A 128 -15.95 -3.18 -24.73
C THR A 128 -15.82 -2.02 -23.75
N LEU A 129 -15.52 -2.28 -22.48
CA LEU A 129 -15.26 -1.24 -21.49
C LEU A 129 -14.12 -0.33 -21.93
N ARG A 130 -13.02 -0.90 -22.44
CA ARG A 130 -11.88 -0.11 -22.91
C ARG A 130 -12.28 0.79 -24.07
N MET A 131 -13.03 0.28 -25.03
CA MET A 131 -13.55 1.05 -26.16
C MET A 131 -14.53 2.15 -25.71
N LEU A 132 -15.36 1.90 -24.68
CA LEU A 132 -16.22 2.96 -24.13
C LEU A 132 -15.40 4.04 -23.42
N GLN A 133 -14.40 3.65 -22.63
CA GLN A 133 -13.52 4.58 -21.91
C GLN A 133 -12.71 5.48 -22.85
N THR A 134 -12.14 4.91 -23.92
CA THR A 134 -11.34 5.69 -24.87
C THR A 134 -12.18 6.40 -25.90
N ASP A 135 -13.52 6.40 -25.74
CA ASP A 135 -14.48 6.78 -26.76
C ASP A 135 -14.01 6.24 -28.12
N SER A 136 -14.09 4.94 -28.32
CA SER A 136 -13.72 4.23 -29.56
C SER A 136 -14.72 3.12 -29.88
N TYR A 137 -15.78 3.00 -29.08
CA TYR A 137 -16.84 2.03 -29.26
C TYR A 137 -17.64 2.36 -30.52
N ALA A 138 -17.86 1.36 -31.37
CA ALA A 138 -18.66 1.49 -32.58
C ALA A 138 -20.14 1.62 -32.21
N ASN A 139 -20.59 2.86 -31.98
CA ASN A 139 -21.99 3.21 -31.85
C ASN A 139 -22.48 3.94 -33.13
N PRO A 140 -23.79 3.96 -33.40
CA PRO A 140 -24.33 4.58 -34.62
C PRO A 140 -23.93 6.04 -34.80
N TRP A 141 -23.84 6.80 -33.71
CA TRP A 141 -23.41 8.20 -33.73
C TRP A 141 -21.96 8.34 -34.21
N ARG A 142 -21.04 7.50 -33.73
CA ARG A 142 -19.65 7.51 -34.15
C ARG A 142 -19.51 7.04 -35.58
N MET A 143 -20.25 6.00 -35.96
CA MET A 143 -20.20 5.44 -37.30
C MET A 143 -20.71 6.46 -38.33
N SER A 144 -21.76 7.22 -38.02
CA SER A 144 -22.26 8.30 -38.90
C SER A 144 -21.28 9.46 -39.07
N HIS A 145 -20.38 9.69 -38.10
CA HIS A 145 -19.30 10.67 -38.22
C HIS A 145 -18.12 10.15 -39.05
N ILE A 146 -17.94 8.83 -39.15
CA ILE A 146 -16.88 8.21 -39.96
C ILE A 146 -17.37 8.02 -41.41
N ASP A 147 -18.61 7.57 -41.58
CA ASP A 147 -19.27 7.36 -42.87
C ASP A 147 -20.63 8.07 -42.87
N SER A 148 -20.74 9.12 -43.68
CA SER A 148 -21.97 9.92 -43.81
C SER A 148 -23.12 9.16 -44.48
N GLY A 149 -22.85 8.01 -45.09
CA GLY A 149 -23.85 7.11 -45.66
C GLY A 149 -24.38 6.05 -44.69
N TYR A 150 -23.90 6.01 -43.44
CA TYR A 150 -24.30 4.99 -42.47
C TYR A 150 -25.76 5.17 -42.02
N ASP A 151 -26.60 4.16 -42.29
CA ASP A 151 -28.04 4.17 -42.04
C ASP A 151 -28.45 3.49 -40.71
N GLY A 152 -27.49 2.93 -39.96
CA GLY A 152 -27.73 2.25 -38.70
C GLY A 152 -28.42 0.89 -38.81
N THR A 153 -28.70 0.39 -40.01
CA THR A 153 -29.42 -0.89 -40.22
C THR A 153 -28.49 -2.08 -40.37
N ALA A 154 -27.21 -1.84 -40.70
CA ALA A 154 -26.17 -2.85 -40.73
C ALA A 154 -25.83 -3.32 -39.31
N THR A 155 -26.41 -4.45 -38.91
CA THR A 155 -26.05 -5.19 -37.70
C THR A 155 -25.02 -6.26 -38.06
N CYS A 156 -23.90 -6.30 -37.31
CA CYS A 156 -22.96 -7.41 -37.32
C CYS A 156 -23.44 -8.53 -36.38
#